data_AF-J2LNQ1-F1
#
_entry.id   AF-J2LNQ1-F1
#
_cell.length_a   1.000
_cell.length_b   1.000
_cell.length_c   1.000
_cell.angle_alpha   90.00
_cell.angle_beta   90.00
_cell.angle_gamma   90.00
#
_symmetry.space_group_name_H-M   'P 1'
#
loop_
_entity.id
_entity.type
_entity.pdbx_description
1 polymer ?
#
loop_
_entity_poly.entity_id
_entity_poly.type
_entity_poly.pdbx_seq_one_letter_code
_entity_poly.pdbx_strand_id
1 'polypeptide(L)'
;MQVESFFEWLGQIIGSAIRFIIDALSGLFNLLSNAGSNFVEGLAQALGMETSIVSIITLIIGLMLLWAAIRAFMNASIIMGIIWLLLGLWLLSWIVH
;
A
#
# COMPACT_ATOMS: atom_id res chain seq x y z
N MET A 1 12.80 -50.31 11.93
CA MET A 1 11.98 -50.66 10.75
C MET A 1 10.52 -50.19 10.88
N GLN A 2 9.66 -50.68 11.79
CA GLN A 2 8.25 -50.22 11.85
C GLN A 2 8.05 -48.79 12.38
N VAL A 3 8.89 -48.37 13.32
CA VAL A 3 8.85 -47.01 13.89
C VAL A 3 9.32 -45.96 12.87
N GLU A 4 10.31 -46.31 12.05
CA GLU A 4 10.85 -45.48 10.97
C GLU A 4 9.76 -45.07 9.97
N SER A 5 8.94 -46.04 9.55
CA SER A 5 7.79 -45.80 8.68
C SER A 5 6.70 -44.92 9.32
N PHE A 6 6.51 -44.99 10.64
CA PHE A 6 5.55 -44.15 11.37
C PHE A 6 6.01 -42.68 11.50
N PHE A 7 7.30 -42.41 11.68
CA PHE A 7 7.77 -41.03 11.69
C PHE A 7 7.86 -40.43 10.28
N GLU A 8 8.12 -41.26 9.28
CA GLU A 8 8.19 -40.86 7.86
C GLU A 8 6.84 -40.35 7.33
N TRP A 9 5.75 -41.13 7.48
CA TRP A 9 4.43 -40.69 6.99
C TRP A 9 3.88 -39.47 7.76
N LEU A 10 4.16 -39.34 9.06
CA LEU A 10 3.78 -38.15 9.83
C LEU A 10 4.53 -36.91 9.36
N GLY A 11 5.85 -37.01 9.16
CA GLY A 11 6.64 -35.92 8.61
C GLY A 11 6.15 -35.48 7.24
N GLN A 12 5.76 -36.45 6.40
CA GLN A 12 5.22 -36.16 5.07
C GLN A 12 3.85 -35.48 5.11
N ILE A 13 2.92 -35.94 5.95
CA ILE A 13 1.60 -35.30 6.11
C ILE A 13 1.76 -33.89 6.65
N ILE A 14 2.54 -33.72 7.73
CA ILE A 14 2.77 -32.40 8.35
C ILE A 14 3.47 -31.46 7.37
N GLY A 15 4.51 -31.94 6.67
CA GLY A 15 5.21 -31.16 5.65
C GLY A 15 4.30 -30.75 4.49
N SER A 16 3.41 -31.64 4.04
CA SER A 16 2.44 -31.32 2.99
C SER A 16 1.43 -30.26 3.44
N ALA A 17 0.97 -30.32 4.70
CA ALA A 17 0.04 -29.34 5.26
C ALA A 17 0.69 -27.95 5.38
N ILE A 18 1.95 -27.89 5.83
CA ILE A 18 2.72 -26.64 5.89
C ILE A 18 2.91 -26.07 4.49
N ARG A 19 3.30 -26.91 3.52
CA ARG A 19 3.48 -26.48 2.12
C ARG A 19 2.18 -25.92 1.52
N PHE A 20 1.05 -26.57 1.77
CA PHE A 20 -0.26 -26.07 1.34
C PHE A 20 -0.54 -24.66 1.90
N ILE A 21 -0.24 -24.41 3.18
CA ILE A 21 -0.41 -23.09 3.78
C ILE A 21 0.52 -22.06 3.12
N ILE A 22 1.79 -22.42 2.91
CA ILE A 22 2.76 -21.53 2.25
C ILE A 22 2.29 -21.18 0.84
N ASP A 23 1.90 -22.18 0.04
CA ASP A 23 1.45 -21.97 -1.34
C ASP A 23 0.20 -21.09 -1.39
N ALA A 24 -0.76 -21.32 -0.48
CA ALA A 24 -1.96 -20.50 -0.35
C ALA A 24 -1.64 -19.04 0.03
N LEU A 25 -0.77 -18.83 1.03
CA LEU A 25 -0.34 -17.51 1.45
C LEU A 25 0.46 -16.79 0.36
N SER A 26 1.38 -17.49 -0.32
CA SER A 26 2.13 -16.95 -1.46
C SER A 26 1.20 -16.55 -2.61
N GLY A 27 0.18 -17.37 -2.90
CA GLY A 27 -0.86 -17.01 -3.87
C GLY A 27 -1.61 -15.73 -3.47
N LEU A 28 -2.04 -15.63 -2.21
CA LEU A 28 -2.72 -14.44 -1.69
C LEU A 28 -1.83 -13.20 -1.75
N PHE A 29 -0.57 -13.30 -1.32
CA PHE A 29 0.38 -12.19 -1.36
C PHE A 29 0.68 -11.74 -2.78
N ASN A 30 0.81 -12.67 -3.73
CA ASN A 30 0.97 -12.33 -5.14
C ASN A 30 -0.23 -11.56 -5.69
N LEU A 31 -1.46 -12.00 -5.38
CA LEU A 31 -2.67 -11.29 -5.78
C LEU A 31 -2.71 -9.88 -5.18
N LEU A 32 -2.40 -9.74 -3.89
CA LEU A 32 -2.39 -8.45 -3.21
C LEU A 32 -1.29 -7.53 -3.72
N SER A 33 -0.08 -8.06 -3.95
CA SER A 33 1.06 -7.32 -4.50
C SER A 33 0.75 -6.81 -5.89
N ASN A 34 0.18 -7.65 -6.76
CA ASN A 34 -0.20 -7.26 -8.11
C ASN A 34 -1.33 -6.22 -8.09
N ALA A 35 -2.35 -6.41 -7.25
CA ALA A 35 -3.42 -5.43 -7.09
C ALA A 35 -2.90 -4.09 -6.57
N GLY A 36 -1.97 -4.11 -5.61
CA GLY A 36 -1.30 -2.92 -5.08
C GLY A 36 -0.48 -2.19 -6.14
N SER A 37 0.35 -2.90 -6.91
CA SER A 37 1.14 -2.32 -8.01
C SER A 37 0.23 -1.68 -9.05
N ASN A 38 -0.79 -2.42 -9.52
CA ASN A 38 -1.74 -1.94 -10.52
C ASN A 38 -2.52 -0.71 -10.02
N PHE A 39 -2.88 -0.68 -8.74
CA PHE A 39 -3.54 0.49 -8.15
C PHE A 39 -2.62 1.71 -8.15
N VAL A 40 -1.38 1.56 -7.70
CA VAL A 40 -0.38 2.64 -7.67
C VAL A 40 -0.08 3.13 -9.08
N GLU A 41 0.12 2.23 -10.05
CA GLU A 41 0.33 2.56 -11.46
C GLU A 41 -0.87 3.31 -12.05
N GLY A 42 -2.10 2.85 -11.77
CA GLY A 42 -3.32 3.52 -12.21
C GLY A 42 -3.49 4.91 -11.62
N LEU A 43 -3.18 5.10 -10.33
CA LEU A 43 -3.14 6.42 -9.70
C LEU A 43 -2.08 7.31 -10.35
N ALA A 44 -0.87 6.79 -10.56
CA ALA A 44 0.21 7.53 -11.16
C ALA A 44 -0.17 7.98 -12.59
N GLN A 45 -0.75 7.09 -13.39
CA GLN A 45 -1.23 7.41 -14.72
C GLN A 45 -2.36 8.46 -14.72
N ALA A 46 -3.34 8.33 -13.83
CA ALA A 46 -4.45 9.29 -13.72
C ALA A 46 -3.98 10.69 -13.30
N LEU A 47 -2.87 10.76 -12.57
CA LEU A 47 -2.30 12.01 -12.05
C LEU A 47 -1.14 12.54 -12.91
N GLY A 48 -0.74 11.88 -14.00
CA GLY A 48 0.45 12.28 -14.78
C GLY A 48 1.74 12.20 -13.96
N MET A 49 1.83 11.21 -13.08
CA MET A 49 2.92 11.08 -12.12
C MET A 49 3.83 9.91 -12.48
N GLU A 50 5.12 10.05 -12.17
CA GLU A 50 6.06 8.93 -12.25
C GLU A 50 5.79 7.90 -11.15
N THR A 51 5.83 6.61 -11.49
CA THR A 51 5.66 5.51 -10.53
C THR A 51 6.95 5.32 -9.72
N SER A 52 7.17 6.17 -8.71
CA SER A 52 8.30 6.09 -7.79
C SER A 52 7.84 6.10 -6.32
N ILE A 53 8.62 5.47 -5.44
CA ILE A 53 8.35 5.48 -3.98
C ILE A 53 8.32 6.92 -3.45
N VAL A 54 9.19 7.79 -3.96
CA VAL A 54 9.23 9.21 -3.57
C VAL A 54 7.95 9.92 -3.97
N SER A 55 7.46 9.68 -5.19
CA SER A 55 6.20 10.26 -5.68
C SER A 55 5.00 9.80 -4.84
N ILE A 56 4.94 8.51 -4.47
CA ILE A 56 3.88 7.96 -3.63
C ILE A 56 3.90 8.54 -2.21
N ILE A 57 5.08 8.63 -1.58
CA ILE A 57 5.21 9.26 -0.26
C ILE A 57 4.78 10.73 -0.32
N THR A 58 5.23 11.44 -1.35
CA THR A 58 4.86 12.85 -1.58
C THR A 58 3.35 13.01 -1.79
N LEU A 59 2.71 12.10 -2.54
CA LEU A 59 1.26 12.06 -2.72
C LEU A 59 0.53 11.88 -1.38
N ILE A 60 0.94 10.89 -0.57
CA ILE A 60 0.33 10.63 0.74
C ILE A 60 0.43 11.88 1.63
N ILE A 61 1.62 12.50 1.70
CA ILE A 61 1.83 13.73 2.49
C ILE A 61 0.96 14.86 1.94
N GLY A 62 0.91 15.05 0.62
CA GLY A 62 0.07 16.06 -0.03
C GLY A 62 -1.42 15.88 0.31
N LEU A 63 -1.93 14.65 0.26
CA LEU A 63 -3.31 14.33 0.66
C LEU A 63 -3.56 14.57 2.15
N MET A 64 -2.59 14.27 3.02
CA MET A 64 -2.69 14.59 4.46
C MET A 64 -2.77 16.10 4.71
N LEU A 65 -2.03 16.92 3.94
CA LEU A 65 -2.11 18.39 4.01
C LEU A 65 -3.47 18.91 3.52
N LEU A 66 -3.99 18.35 2.42
CA LEU A 66 -5.33 18.70 1.95
C LEU A 66 -6.42 18.32 2.97
N TRP A 67 -6.29 17.15 3.62
CA TRP A 67 -7.19 16.77 4.72
C TRP A 67 -7.08 17.74 5.91
N ALA A 68 -5.87 18.18 6.27
CA ALA A 68 -5.67 19.17 7.31
C ALA A 68 -6.31 20.52 6.95
N ALA A 69 -6.26 20.93 5.69
CA ALA A 69 -6.94 22.13 5.20
C ALA A 69 -8.46 22.05 5.35
N ILE A 70 -9.07 20.94 4.89
CA ILE A 70 -10.50 20.67 5.05
C ILE A 70 -10.88 20.71 6.53
N ARG A 71 -10.11 20.02 7.38
CA ARG A 71 -10.32 20.00 8.83
C ARG A 71 -10.23 21.39 9.45
N ALA A 72 -9.31 22.23 9.00
CA ALA A 72 -9.17 23.61 9.49
C ALA A 72 -10.37 24.48 9.10
N PHE A 73 -10.88 24.35 7.87
CA PHE A 73 -12.10 25.04 7.44
C PHE A 73 -13.34 24.60 8.25
N MET A 74 -13.48 23.30 8.53
CA MET A 74 -14.56 22.79 9.40
C MET A 74 -14.49 23.36 10.83
N ASN A 75 -13.29 23.67 11.31
CA ASN A 75 -13.07 24.27 12.62
C ASN A 75 -13.13 25.81 12.60
N ALA A 76 -13.71 26.42 11.55
CA ALA A 76 -13.80 27.87 11.35
C ALA A 76 -12.45 28.62 11.32
N SER A 77 -11.33 27.91 11.09
CA SER A 77 -10.00 28.51 10.98
C SER A 77 -9.62 28.70 9.51
N ILE A 78 -10.12 29.79 8.92
CA ILE A 78 -9.95 30.08 7.49
C ILE A 78 -8.48 30.26 7.12
N ILE A 79 -7.72 31.02 7.91
CA ILE A 79 -6.31 31.32 7.62
C ILE A 79 -5.48 30.03 7.63
N MET A 80 -5.64 29.17 8.64
CA MET A 80 -4.93 27.89 8.69
C MET A 80 -5.37 26.97 7.55
N GLY A 81 -6.65 26.96 7.21
CA GLY A 81 -7.16 26.20 6.06
C GLY A 81 -6.46 26.60 4.77
N ILE A 82 -6.31 27.90 4.50
CA ILE A 82 -5.59 28.40 3.33
C ILE A 82 -4.12 28.00 3.36
N ILE A 83 -3.43 28.13 4.50
CA ILE A 83 -2.02 27.75 4.62
C ILE A 83 -1.83 26.26 4.28
N TRP A 84 -2.61 25.37 4.89
CA TRP A 84 -2.52 23.94 4.63
C TRP A 84 -2.90 23.57 3.20
N LEU A 85 -3.90 24.26 2.63
CA LEU A 85 -4.34 24.05 1.25
C LEU A 85 -3.22 24.43 0.27
N LEU A 86 -2.61 25.60 0.43
CA LEU A 86 -1.53 26.06 -0.43
C LEU A 86 -0.31 25.15 -0.32
N LEU A 87 0.08 24.73 0.89
CA LEU A 87 1.17 23.78 1.09
C LEU A 87 0.90 22.42 0.45
N GLY A 88 -0.32 21.89 0.61
CA GLY A 88 -0.73 20.62 0.01
C GLY A 88 -0.72 20.67 -1.51
N LEU A 89 -1.32 21.71 -2.10
CA LEU A 89 -1.34 21.89 -3.56
C LEU A 89 0.06 22.14 -4.13
N TRP A 90 0.89 22.93 -3.45
CA TRP A 90 2.26 23.18 -3.86
C TRP A 90 3.09 21.87 -3.89
N LEU A 91 2.95 21.04 -2.86
CA LEU A 91 3.64 19.75 -2.79
C LEU A 91 3.15 18.78 -3.89
N LEU A 92 1.83 18.72 -4.12
CA LEU A 92 1.26 17.89 -5.18
C LEU A 92 1.61 18.39 -6.60
N SER A 93 1.85 19.69 -6.76
CA SER A 93 2.31 20.25 -8.04
C SER A 93 3.68 19.74 -8.45
N TRP A 94 4.49 19.21 -7.53
CA TRP A 94 5.83 18.69 -7.84
C TRP A 94 5.82 17.29 -8.42
N ILE A 95 4.71 16.56 -8.30
CA ILE A 95 4.63 15.15 -8.72
C ILE A 95 3.82 14.98 -10.00
N VAL A 96 2.97 15.96 -10.35
CA VAL A 96 2.16 15.98 -11.57
C VAL A 96 3.00 16.61 -12.71
N HIS A 97 3.22 15.87 -13.80
CA HIS A 97 3.93 16.32 -15.00
C HIS A 97 3.22 15.93 -16.31
#